data_AF-A0A6A5QXA3-F1
#
_entry.id   AF-A0A6A5QXA3-F1
#
_cell.length_a   1.000
_cell.length_b   1.000
_cell.length_c   1.000
_cell.angle_alpha   90.00
_cell.angle_beta   90.00
_cell.angle_gamma   90.00
#
_symmetry.space_group_name_H-M   'P 1'
#
loop_
_entity.id
_entity.type
_entity.pdbx_description
1 polymer ?
#
loop_
_entity_poly.entity_id
_entity_poly.type
_entity_poly.pdbx_seq_one_letter_code
_entity_poly.pdbx_strand_id
1 'polypeptide(L)'
;MLDLDAAYQDRRVSSLHWLVTGVTVAGSPSAQNPASLTIPPPQVDYQAPEPPIGDIAHTYAFYLIAPVPASVNLPASLATNRTPFDLAQFLLDARLENAVVARNHLRVRNLKGTPTAAFPAPRASETAPMLGGVARPTTSGAAMPTTGSTATFEGSAGTMEAEGRGALASLTALLMGLMAVVLE
;
A
#
# COMPACT_ATOMS: atom_id res chain seq x y z
N MET A 1 -5.77 -4.73 5.88
CA MET A 1 -4.37 -4.42 6.27
C MET A 1 -3.78 -5.64 6.93
N LEU A 2 -2.59 -6.05 6.52
CA LEU A 2 -1.86 -7.20 7.05
C LEU A 2 -0.50 -6.76 7.57
N ASP A 3 -0.06 -7.28 8.71
CA ASP A 3 1.36 -7.31 9.08
C ASP A 3 1.98 -8.58 8.49
N LEU A 4 3.01 -8.47 7.66
CA LEU A 4 3.65 -9.63 7.01
C LEU A 4 4.81 -10.22 7.83
N ASP A 5 5.18 -9.58 8.93
CA ASP A 5 6.38 -9.89 9.72
C ASP A 5 6.06 -10.29 11.16
N ALA A 6 4.80 -10.59 11.48
CA ALA A 6 4.40 -11.01 12.80
C ALA A 6 5.17 -12.26 13.23
N ALA A 7 5.84 -12.19 14.38
CA ALA A 7 6.50 -13.34 14.98
C ALA A 7 5.44 -14.31 15.51
N TYR A 8 5.46 -15.54 15.03
CA TYR A 8 4.58 -16.60 15.52
C TYR A 8 5.39 -17.90 15.61
N GLN A 9 5.59 -18.38 16.84
CA GLN A 9 6.50 -19.48 17.13
C GLN A 9 7.92 -19.13 16.64
N ASP A 10 8.55 -20.00 15.85
CA ASP A 10 9.91 -19.88 15.33
C ASP A 10 9.98 -19.25 13.92
N ARG A 11 8.88 -18.66 13.43
CA ARG A 11 8.77 -18.13 12.07
C ARG A 11 8.01 -16.81 11.96
N ARG A 12 8.12 -16.18 10.79
CA ARG A 12 7.34 -15.01 10.38
C ARG A 12 6.06 -15.44 9.69
N VAL A 13 4.94 -14.84 10.07
CA VAL A 13 3.63 -15.09 9.46
C VAL A 13 2.91 -13.77 9.21
N SER A 14 1.90 -13.84 8.34
CA SER A 14 0.98 -12.73 8.15
C SER A 14 -0.04 -12.66 9.30
N SER A 15 -0.40 -11.45 9.73
CA SER A 15 -1.43 -11.16 10.74
C SER A 15 -2.42 -10.11 10.22
N LEU A 16 -3.72 -10.32 10.45
CA LEU A 16 -4.77 -9.42 10.03
C LEU A 16 -4.97 -8.25 11.02
N HIS A 17 -4.64 -7.03 10.58
CA HIS A 17 -4.78 -5.81 11.40
C HIS A 17 -6.12 -5.11 11.20
N TRP A 18 -6.71 -5.19 10.01
CA TRP A 18 -7.94 -4.47 9.68
C TRP A 18 -8.61 -5.07 8.45
N LEU A 19 -9.94 -5.25 8.48
CA LEU A 19 -10.73 -5.69 7.34
C LEU A 19 -12.03 -4.89 7.25
N VAL A 20 -12.27 -4.35 6.06
CA VAL A 20 -13.51 -3.68 5.69
C VAL A 20 -14.00 -4.24 4.35
N THR A 21 -15.29 -4.52 4.27
CA THR A 21 -16.02 -4.89 3.05
C THR A 21 -17.12 -3.87 2.79
N GLY A 22 -17.65 -3.84 1.57
CA GLY A 22 -18.65 -2.84 1.19
C GLY A 22 -18.09 -1.42 1.04
N VAL A 23 -16.77 -1.30 0.85
CA VAL A 23 -16.13 -0.04 0.48
C VAL A 23 -16.66 0.38 -0.89
N THR A 24 -17.22 1.59 -0.96
CA THR A 24 -17.74 2.16 -2.21
C THR A 24 -16.97 3.41 -2.60
N VAL A 25 -17.10 3.83 -3.86
CA VAL A 25 -16.53 5.09 -4.31
C VAL A 25 -17.46 6.23 -3.87
N ALA A 26 -16.96 7.16 -3.06
CA ALA A 26 -17.71 8.30 -2.52
C ALA A 26 -18.02 9.39 -3.56
N GLY A 27 -17.23 9.43 -4.64
CA GLY A 27 -17.30 10.43 -5.71
C GLY A 27 -16.08 10.35 -6.64
N SER A 28 -16.00 11.25 -7.61
CA SER A 28 -14.81 11.36 -8.46
C SER A 28 -13.67 12.03 -7.69
N PRO A 29 -12.50 11.37 -7.50
CA PRO A 29 -11.36 12.01 -6.85
C PRO A 29 -10.93 13.27 -7.58
N SER A 30 -10.47 14.27 -6.84
CA SER A 30 -9.82 15.47 -7.38
C SER A 30 -8.58 15.81 -6.56
N ALA A 31 -7.73 16.69 -7.08
CA ALA A 31 -6.55 17.16 -6.33
C ALA A 31 -6.93 17.83 -4.99
N GLN A 32 -8.15 18.41 -4.90
CA GLN A 32 -8.67 19.10 -3.71
C GLN A 32 -9.50 18.18 -2.80
N ASN A 33 -9.98 17.06 -3.32
CA ASN A 33 -10.68 16.03 -2.54
C ASN A 33 -10.12 14.65 -2.90
N PRO A 34 -9.04 14.21 -2.23
CA PRO A 34 -8.47 12.89 -2.47
C PRO A 34 -9.37 11.77 -1.93
N ALA A 35 -10.39 12.09 -1.12
CA ALA A 35 -11.30 11.10 -0.53
C ALA A 35 -12.24 10.54 -1.61
N SER A 36 -11.78 9.48 -2.26
CA SER A 36 -12.56 8.74 -3.25
C SER A 36 -13.36 7.58 -2.67
N LEU A 37 -13.16 7.22 -1.38
CA LEU A 37 -13.73 6.00 -0.80
C LEU A 37 -14.66 6.31 0.40
N THR A 38 -15.85 5.73 0.38
CA THR A 38 -16.74 5.59 1.54
C THR A 38 -16.43 4.26 2.20
N ILE A 39 -15.98 4.31 3.46
CA ILE A 39 -15.56 3.15 4.23
C ILE A 39 -16.62 2.87 5.30
N PRO A 40 -17.39 1.76 5.21
CA PRO A 40 -18.35 1.38 6.24
C PRO A 40 -17.66 0.86 7.51
N PRO A 41 -18.42 0.57 8.59
CA PRO A 41 -17.86 -0.07 9.77
C PRO A 41 -17.08 -1.36 9.42
N PRO A 42 -15.92 -1.58 10.04
CA PRO A 42 -15.08 -2.74 9.75
C PRO A 42 -15.70 -4.05 10.26
N GLN A 43 -15.42 -5.14 9.55
CA GLN A 43 -15.71 -6.49 10.04
C GLN A 43 -14.61 -6.99 10.99
N VAL A 44 -13.40 -6.45 10.85
CA VAL A 44 -12.29 -6.66 11.79
C VAL A 44 -11.73 -5.30 12.15
N ASP A 45 -11.96 -4.88 13.40
CA ASP A 45 -11.52 -3.57 13.91
C ASP A 45 -10.03 -3.34 13.74
N TYR A 46 -9.68 -2.09 13.44
CA TYR A 46 -8.30 -1.66 13.22
C TYR A 46 -7.47 -1.85 14.49
N GLN A 47 -6.37 -2.60 14.35
CA GLN A 47 -5.29 -2.66 15.32
C GLN A 47 -4.10 -1.85 14.80
N ALA A 48 -3.66 -0.87 15.58
CA ALA A 48 -2.50 -0.06 15.21
C ALA A 48 -1.23 -0.91 15.12
N PRO A 49 -0.26 -0.53 14.26
CA PRO A 49 1.08 -1.10 14.26
C PRO A 49 1.74 -1.05 15.65
N GLU A 50 2.09 -2.20 16.19
CA GLU A 50 2.79 -2.35 17.46
C GLU A 50 3.85 -3.46 17.36
N PRO A 51 4.89 -3.29 16.52
CA PRO A 51 5.92 -4.30 16.39
C PRO A 51 6.68 -4.46 17.73
N PRO A 52 7.16 -5.67 18.07
CA PRO A 52 7.88 -5.90 19.31
C PRO A 52 9.19 -5.09 19.40
N ILE A 53 9.57 -4.74 20.63
CA ILE A 53 10.82 -4.03 20.91
C ILE A 53 12.01 -4.91 20.53
N GLY A 54 12.94 -4.37 19.74
CA GLY A 54 14.14 -5.09 19.31
C GLY A 54 13.97 -5.97 18.10
N ASP A 55 12.74 -6.08 17.57
CA ASP A 55 12.49 -6.79 16.32
C ASP A 55 12.92 -5.95 15.09
N ILE A 56 12.79 -6.55 13.91
CA ILE A 56 12.91 -5.85 12.63
C ILE A 56 11.78 -4.85 12.42
N ALA A 57 11.89 -4.01 11.39
CA ALA A 57 10.76 -3.23 10.94
C ALA A 57 9.72 -4.18 10.29
N HIS A 58 8.50 -4.15 10.80
CA HIS A 58 7.38 -4.92 10.27
C HIS A 58 6.77 -4.21 9.07
N THR A 59 6.37 -5.00 8.06
CA THR A 59 5.75 -4.53 6.83
C THR A 59 4.23 -4.62 6.95
N TYR A 60 3.56 -3.48 7.01
CA TYR A 60 2.11 -3.40 7.04
C TYR A 60 1.56 -3.12 5.66
N ALA A 61 0.97 -4.14 5.05
CA ALA A 61 0.44 -4.12 3.69
C ALA A 61 -1.07 -3.81 3.67
N PHE A 62 -1.45 -2.85 2.84
CA PHE A 62 -2.83 -2.54 2.48
C PHE A 62 -3.14 -3.18 1.13
N TYR A 63 -4.29 -3.85 1.04
CA TYR A 63 -4.81 -4.44 -0.17
C TYR A 63 -6.19 -3.84 -0.44
N LEU A 64 -6.38 -3.35 -1.65
CA LEU A 64 -7.71 -3.01 -2.17
C LEU A 64 -8.11 -4.12 -3.13
N ILE A 65 -9.26 -4.74 -2.84
CA ILE A 65 -9.78 -5.88 -3.59
C ILE A 65 -11.09 -5.44 -4.26
N ALA A 66 -11.15 -5.53 -5.59
CA ALA A 66 -12.32 -5.22 -6.39
C ALA A 66 -12.27 -5.95 -7.77
N PRO A 67 -13.42 -6.30 -8.36
CA PRO A 67 -14.76 -6.29 -7.76
C PRO A 67 -14.90 -7.38 -6.70
N VAL A 68 -15.78 -7.16 -5.72
CA VAL A 68 -16.13 -8.15 -4.69
C VAL A 68 -17.63 -8.44 -4.81
N PRO A 69 -18.06 -9.71 -4.94
CA PRO A 69 -19.48 -10.05 -4.93
C PRO A 69 -20.17 -9.59 -3.66
N ALA A 70 -21.44 -9.20 -3.75
CA ALA A 70 -22.24 -8.79 -2.58
C ALA A 70 -22.42 -9.91 -1.54
N SER A 71 -22.16 -11.17 -1.92
CA SER A 71 -22.35 -12.37 -1.11
C SER A 71 -21.04 -12.99 -0.59
N VAL A 72 -19.95 -12.24 -0.48
CA VAL A 72 -18.72 -12.78 0.12
C VAL A 72 -18.95 -13.04 1.62
N ASN A 73 -18.92 -14.33 1.97
CA ASN A 73 -19.05 -14.77 3.36
C ASN A 73 -17.69 -14.68 4.04
N LEU A 74 -17.60 -13.84 5.07
CA LEU A 74 -16.42 -13.76 5.92
C LEU A 74 -16.57 -14.73 7.10
N PRO A 75 -15.54 -15.53 7.42
CA PRO A 75 -15.55 -16.33 8.64
C PRO A 75 -15.72 -15.44 9.88
N ALA A 76 -16.70 -15.75 10.73
CA ALA A 76 -16.99 -14.97 11.94
C ALA A 76 -15.82 -14.93 12.94
N SER A 77 -14.90 -15.90 12.85
CA SER A 77 -13.70 -15.99 13.68
C SER A 77 -12.59 -15.01 13.30
N LEU A 78 -12.66 -14.32 12.15
CA LEU A 78 -11.58 -13.43 11.70
C LEU A 78 -11.31 -12.27 12.66
N ALA A 79 -12.31 -11.84 13.45
CA ALA A 79 -12.13 -10.78 14.42
C ALA A 79 -11.23 -11.19 15.60
N THR A 80 -11.21 -12.48 15.96
CA THR A 80 -10.49 -13.03 17.11
C THR A 80 -9.26 -13.85 16.71
N ASN A 81 -9.29 -14.54 15.58
CA ASN A 81 -8.21 -15.38 15.06
C ASN A 81 -7.50 -14.69 13.88
N ARG A 82 -6.70 -13.67 14.21
CA ARG A 82 -6.02 -12.81 13.23
C ARG A 82 -4.64 -13.32 12.80
N THR A 83 -4.04 -14.25 13.55
CA THR A 83 -2.67 -14.74 13.33
C THR A 83 -2.60 -16.26 13.53
N PRO A 84 -2.05 -17.03 12.58
CA PRO A 84 -1.63 -16.63 11.24
C PRO A 84 -2.84 -16.37 10.31
N PHE A 85 -2.70 -15.42 9.38
CA PHE A 85 -3.70 -15.13 8.34
C PHE A 85 -3.12 -15.36 6.95
N ASP A 86 -3.70 -16.27 6.17
CA ASP A 86 -3.27 -16.53 4.81
C ASP A 86 -4.17 -15.79 3.81
N LEU A 87 -3.65 -14.70 3.23
CA LEU A 87 -4.37 -13.92 2.24
C LEU A 87 -4.61 -14.70 0.94
N ALA A 88 -3.68 -15.55 0.51
CA ALA A 88 -3.83 -16.31 -0.73
C ALA A 88 -4.96 -17.30 -0.60
N GLN A 89 -4.99 -18.03 0.51
CA GLN A 89 -6.06 -18.96 0.82
C GLN A 89 -7.40 -18.23 1.00
N PHE A 90 -7.41 -17.09 1.70
CA PHE A 90 -8.63 -16.29 1.87
C PHE A 90 -9.21 -15.83 0.53
N LEU A 91 -8.37 -15.34 -0.40
CA LEU A 91 -8.80 -14.93 -1.73
C LEU A 91 -9.28 -16.13 -2.55
N LEU A 92 -8.61 -17.28 -2.46
CA LEU A 92 -9.01 -18.52 -3.12
C LEU A 92 -10.39 -18.99 -2.65
N ASP A 93 -10.60 -19.07 -1.33
CA ASP A 93 -11.86 -19.49 -0.74
C ASP A 93 -13.01 -18.55 -1.10
N ALA A 94 -12.71 -17.25 -1.22
CA ALA A 94 -13.67 -16.22 -1.63
C ALA A 94 -13.85 -16.09 -3.15
N ARG A 95 -13.05 -16.81 -3.98
CA ARG A 95 -13.00 -16.68 -5.44
C ARG A 95 -12.62 -15.27 -5.92
N LEU A 96 -11.63 -14.68 -5.27
CA LEU A 96 -11.12 -13.32 -5.44
C LEU A 96 -9.62 -13.26 -5.81
N GLU A 97 -9.04 -14.36 -6.29
CA GLU A 97 -7.60 -14.54 -6.51
C GLU A 97 -7.01 -13.47 -7.45
N ASN A 98 -7.81 -13.01 -8.42
CA ASN A 98 -7.43 -12.00 -9.40
C ASN A 98 -8.04 -10.62 -9.13
N ALA A 99 -8.64 -10.41 -7.95
CA ALA A 99 -9.39 -9.20 -7.63
C ALA A 99 -8.56 -8.14 -6.87
N VAL A 100 -7.27 -8.37 -6.60
CA VAL A 100 -6.41 -7.35 -5.99
C VAL A 100 -6.10 -6.26 -7.02
N VAL A 101 -6.69 -5.07 -6.86
CA VAL A 101 -6.57 -3.95 -7.82
C VAL A 101 -5.52 -2.93 -7.43
N ALA A 102 -5.26 -2.77 -6.14
CA ALA A 102 -4.24 -1.87 -5.64
C ALA A 102 -3.63 -2.40 -4.35
N ARG A 103 -2.40 -1.98 -4.10
CA ARG A 103 -1.67 -2.28 -2.87
C ARG A 103 -0.80 -1.11 -2.47
N ASN A 104 -0.64 -0.93 -1.17
CA ASN A 104 0.31 0.00 -0.58
C ASN A 104 0.92 -0.68 0.65
N HIS A 105 2.05 -0.19 1.14
CA HIS A 105 2.61 -0.67 2.40
C HIS A 105 3.33 0.45 3.12
N LEU A 106 3.45 0.28 4.43
CA LEU A 106 4.31 1.07 5.28
C LEU A 106 5.15 0.14 6.15
N ARG A 107 6.24 0.67 6.71
CA ARG A 107 7.09 -0.05 7.64
C ARG A 107 7.09 0.64 8.99
N VAL A 108 6.97 -0.13 10.06
CA VAL A 108 7.08 0.38 11.43
C VAL A 108 8.07 -0.46 12.19
N ARG A 109 8.92 0.19 12.99
CA ARG A 109 9.82 -0.47 13.92
C ARG A 109 9.70 0.17 15.29
N ASN A 110 9.69 -0.65 16.33
CA ASN A 110 9.72 -0.16 17.69
C ASN A 110 11.16 -0.02 18.17
N LEU A 111 11.61 1.22 18.30
CA LEU A 111 12.97 1.57 18.73
C LEU A 111 13.06 1.87 20.23
N LYS A 112 11.94 1.81 20.97
CA LYS A 112 11.88 2.25 22.36
C LYS A 112 12.07 1.06 23.30
N GLY A 113 13.10 1.12 24.15
CA GLY A 113 13.32 0.18 25.25
C GLY A 113 14.39 -0.87 24.96
N THR A 114 14.49 -1.86 25.85
CA THR A 114 15.48 -2.95 25.76
C THR A 114 14.82 -4.19 25.17
N PRO A 115 15.41 -4.82 24.13
CA PRO A 115 14.91 -6.09 23.59
C PRO A 115 14.83 -7.16 24.67
N THR A 116 13.68 -7.81 24.82
CA THR A 116 13.46 -8.88 25.82
C THR A 116 13.31 -10.28 25.21
N ALA A 117 13.24 -10.37 23.88
CA ALA A 117 13.03 -11.62 23.15
C ALA A 117 13.96 -11.73 21.94
N ALA A 118 14.28 -12.96 21.57
CA ALA A 118 14.85 -13.28 20.27
C ALA A 118 13.72 -13.50 19.27
N PHE A 119 13.85 -12.95 18.07
CA PHE A 119 12.83 -13.05 17.03
C PHE A 119 13.31 -13.89 15.85
N PRO A 120 12.38 -14.51 15.10
CA PRO A 120 12.73 -15.26 13.88
C PRO A 120 13.50 -14.41 12.87
N ALA A 121 14.26 -15.08 12.01
CA ALA A 121 14.99 -14.40 10.94
C ALA A 121 14.04 -13.55 10.06
N PRO A 122 14.54 -12.44 9.48
CA PRO A 122 13.75 -11.63 8.56
C PRO A 122 13.34 -12.42 7.32
N ARG A 123 12.22 -12.04 6.70
CA ARG A 123 11.85 -12.56 5.37
C ARG A 123 12.90 -12.16 4.33
N ALA A 124 13.10 -13.00 3.31
CA ALA A 124 14.06 -12.77 2.23
C ALA A 124 13.74 -11.51 1.40
N SER A 125 12.48 -11.10 1.35
CA SER A 125 12.03 -9.87 0.70
C SER A 125 10.95 -9.21 1.52
N GLU A 126 11.04 -7.88 1.61
CA GLU A 126 10.10 -7.04 2.35
C GLU A 126 8.67 -7.17 1.83
N THR A 127 8.50 -7.24 0.51
CA THR A 127 7.19 -7.29 -0.15
C THR A 127 6.78 -8.71 -0.56
N ALA A 128 7.53 -9.76 -0.20
CA ALA A 128 7.14 -11.14 -0.52
C ALA A 128 6.50 -11.84 0.71
N PRO A 129 5.24 -12.32 0.68
CA PRO A 129 4.45 -12.67 -0.50
C PRO A 129 3.26 -11.71 -0.73
N MET A 130 3.49 -10.43 -1.02
CA MET A 130 2.39 -9.55 -1.43
C MET A 130 1.78 -10.06 -2.73
N LEU A 131 0.49 -10.38 -2.69
CA LEU A 131 -0.28 -10.87 -3.82
C LEU A 131 -0.75 -9.73 -4.74
N GLY A 132 -0.90 -10.03 -6.02
CA GLY A 132 -1.44 -9.12 -7.03
C GLY A 132 -0.52 -7.97 -7.44
N GLY A 133 -0.91 -7.23 -8.49
CA GLY A 133 -0.19 -6.05 -8.96
C GLY A 133 0.92 -6.34 -9.98
N VAL A 134 0.52 -6.66 -11.23
CA VAL A 134 1.34 -6.24 -12.37
C VAL A 134 0.95 -4.77 -12.59
N ALA A 135 1.90 -3.84 -12.48
CA ALA A 135 1.64 -2.46 -12.90
C ALA A 135 1.25 -2.51 -14.38
N ARG A 136 -0.04 -2.35 -14.70
CA ARG A 136 -0.49 -2.24 -16.08
C ARG A 136 -0.20 -0.81 -16.51
N PRO A 137 0.73 -0.57 -17.44
CA PRO A 137 0.97 0.78 -17.93
C PRO A 137 -0.33 1.30 -18.53
N THR A 138 -0.85 2.40 -18.00
CA THR A 138 -1.90 3.17 -18.66
C THR A 138 -1.23 3.94 -19.78
N THR A 139 -1.13 3.33 -20.95
CA THR A 139 -0.72 4.01 -22.18
C THR A 139 -1.85 4.95 -22.62
N SER A 140 -1.91 6.16 -22.05
CA SER A 140 -2.46 7.28 -22.82
C SER A 140 -1.40 7.69 -23.84
N GLY A 141 -1.36 6.97 -24.96
CA GLY A 141 -0.73 7.43 -26.20
C GLY A 141 0.78 7.70 -26.18
N ALA A 142 1.61 6.70 -25.88
CA ALA A 142 3.00 6.69 -26.33
C ALA A 142 3.47 5.25 -26.56
N ALA A 143 4.18 5.05 -27.68
CA ALA A 143 4.63 3.77 -28.20
C ALA A 143 5.45 2.94 -27.18
N MET A 144 5.40 1.61 -27.36
CA MET A 144 6.16 0.62 -26.59
C MET A 144 7.64 1.01 -26.44
N PRO A 145 8.21 1.06 -25.22
CA PRO A 145 9.65 1.15 -25.07
C PRO A 145 10.27 -0.22 -25.33
N THR A 146 11.22 -0.25 -26.24
CA THR A 146 12.17 -1.34 -26.41
C THR A 146 12.99 -1.54 -25.14
N THR A 147 13.45 -2.77 -24.95
CA THR A 147 14.26 -3.26 -23.82
C THR A 147 15.36 -2.26 -23.45
N GLY A 148 15.22 -1.61 -22.29
CA GLY A 148 16.24 -0.70 -21.73
C GLY A 148 15.74 0.65 -21.21
N SER A 149 14.46 1.02 -21.40
CA SER A 149 13.96 2.31 -20.90
C SER A 149 13.47 2.21 -19.45
N THR A 150 14.08 3.00 -18.57
CA THR A 150 13.58 3.26 -17.21
C THR A 150 12.21 3.93 -17.32
N ALA A 151 11.16 3.26 -16.85
CA ALA A 151 9.83 3.84 -16.77
C ALA A 151 9.77 4.80 -15.56
N THR A 152 9.57 6.09 -15.80
CA THR A 152 9.17 7.04 -14.76
C THR A 152 7.68 6.85 -14.47
N PHE A 153 7.38 6.41 -13.26
CA PHE A 153 6.00 6.31 -12.77
C PHE A 153 5.60 7.66 -12.16
N GLU A 154 4.57 8.29 -12.71
CA GLU A 154 3.91 9.41 -12.05
C GLU A 154 3.00 8.84 -10.94
N GLY A 155 3.62 8.45 -9.83
CA GLY A 155 2.93 8.08 -8.61
C GLY A 155 2.75 9.30 -7.72
N SER A 156 1.56 9.49 -7.17
CA SER A 156 1.28 10.46 -6.10
C SER A 156 1.94 10.03 -4.79
N ALA A 157 3.28 9.98 -4.76
CA ALA A 157 4.01 10.12 -3.52
C ALA A 157 3.93 11.61 -3.18
N GLY A 158 3.16 11.97 -2.16
CA GLY A 158 3.13 13.34 -1.66
C GLY A 158 4.56 13.81 -1.44
N THR A 159 4.96 14.84 -2.17
CA THR A 159 6.21 15.55 -1.92
C THR A 159 6.09 16.13 -0.52
N MET A 160 6.79 15.56 0.45
CA MET A 160 7.06 16.30 1.68
C MET A 160 7.96 17.46 1.26
N GLU A 161 7.40 18.66 1.17
CA GLU A 161 8.16 19.90 1.20
C GLU A 161 8.95 19.88 2.52
N ALA A 162 10.20 19.45 2.44
CA ALA A 162 11.17 19.79 3.46
C ALA A 162 11.52 21.26 3.27
N GLU A 163 10.80 22.15 3.95
CA GLU A 163 11.29 23.49 4.22
C GLU A 163 12.62 23.36 4.97
N GLY A 164 13.74 23.56 4.27
CA GLY A 164 15.04 23.29 4.83
C GLY A 164 16.22 23.63 3.93
N ARG A 165 16.27 24.88 3.47
CA ARG A 165 17.47 25.64 3.06
C ARG A 165 18.61 24.88 2.31
N GLY A 166 18.63 25.09 1.00
CA GLY A 166 19.87 25.32 0.24
C GLY A 166 20.52 24.10 -0.43
N ALA A 167 20.43 24.02 -1.75
CA ALA A 167 21.58 23.93 -2.67
C ALA A 167 21.11 23.64 -4.12
N LEU A 168 21.44 24.61 -4.98
CA LEU A 168 21.63 24.58 -6.43
C LEU A 168 21.75 23.18 -7.10
N ALA A 169 20.92 22.92 -8.12
CA ALA A 169 21.30 22.26 -9.38
C ALA A 169 20.17 22.38 -10.42
N SER A 170 20.29 23.36 -11.33
CA SER A 170 20.50 23.16 -12.79
C SER A 170 19.25 22.72 -13.55
N LEU A 171 18.45 23.65 -14.10
CA LEU A 171 18.64 24.30 -15.42
C LEU A 171 18.60 23.31 -16.59
N THR A 172 17.44 23.14 -17.22
CA THR A 172 17.34 23.07 -18.69
C THR A 172 15.96 23.56 -19.13
N ALA A 173 15.97 24.61 -19.95
CA ALA A 173 14.80 25.26 -20.52
C ALA A 173 14.22 24.45 -21.69
N LEU A 174 12.92 24.61 -21.96
CA LEU A 174 12.46 24.64 -23.34
C LEU A 174 11.46 25.79 -23.57
N LEU A 175 11.87 26.63 -24.50
CA LEU A 175 11.32 27.90 -24.91
C LEU A 175 10.33 27.66 -26.07
N MET A 176 9.05 28.03 -25.90
CA MET A 176 8.11 28.51 -26.93
C MET A 176 6.98 29.20 -26.14
N GLY A 177 6.71 30.50 -26.14
CA GLY A 177 6.84 31.50 -27.20
C GLY A 177 5.45 31.76 -27.77
N LEU A 178 4.69 32.74 -27.24
CA LEU A 178 3.84 33.62 -28.07
C LEU A 178 3.26 34.82 -27.29
N MET A 179 3.69 36.00 -27.74
CA MET A 179 3.00 37.29 -27.91
C MET A 179 2.08 37.91 -26.85
N ALA A 180 2.47 39.13 -26.49
CA ALA A 180 1.71 40.39 -26.49
C ALA A 180 0.59 40.57 -25.46
N VAL A 181 0.71 41.63 -24.64
CA VAL A 181 -0.07 42.88 -24.81
C VAL A 181 0.72 44.03 -24.14
N VAL A 182 0.70 45.18 -24.82
CA VAL A 182 1.27 46.49 -24.49
C VAL A 182 0.16 47.35 -23.86
N LEU A 183 0.56 48.37 -23.07
CA LEU A 183 -0.20 49.54 -22.54
C LEU A 183 -0.83 49.29 -21.16
N GLU A 184 -0.60 50.10 -20.12
CA GLU A 184 0.00 51.44 -19.95
C GLU A 184 0.94 51.49 -18.72
#